data_AF-A0A519YSG4-F1
#
_entry.id   AF-A0A519YSG4-F1
#
_cell.length_a   1.000
_cell.length_b   1.000
_cell.length_c   1.000
_cell.angle_alpha   90.00
_cell.angle_beta   90.00
_cell.angle_gamma   90.00
#
_symmetry.space_group_name_H-M   'P 1'
#
loop_
_entity.id
_entity.type
_entity.pdbx_description
1 polymer ?
#
loop_
_entity_poly.entity_id
_entity_poly.type
_entity_poly.pdbx_seq_one_letter_code
_entity_poly.pdbx_strand_id
1 'polypeptide(L)'
;MATTPNYFAFYGLPEGFLLDEAALKTKYYQLSRELHPDFHAQDTPAAQAEALRLSTLNTDAYRTLASADARMAYLLGQHGLLEEGSAQNQLPSDFLM
;
A
#
# COMPACT_ATOMS: atom_id res chain seq x y z
N MET A 1 -17.07 9.72 4.83
CA MET A 1 -15.68 9.45 5.22
C MET A 1 -15.11 8.53 4.17
N ALA A 2 -14.08 8.98 3.43
CA ALA A 2 -13.46 8.14 2.42
C ALA A 2 -12.78 6.97 3.13
N THR A 3 -13.32 5.77 2.98
CA THR A 3 -12.73 4.54 3.49
C THR A 3 -11.54 4.24 2.60
N THR A 4 -10.37 4.82 2.91
CA THR A 4 -9.13 4.51 2.19
C THR A 4 -8.94 3.00 2.27
N PRO A 5 -8.88 2.28 1.13
CA PRO A 5 -8.77 0.83 1.15
C PRO A 5 -7.49 0.43 1.88
N ASN A 6 -7.64 -0.38 2.94
CA ASN A 6 -6.49 -0.94 3.63
C ASN A 6 -5.73 -1.86 2.66
N TYR A 7 -4.44 -1.59 2.43
CA TYR A 7 -3.61 -2.31 1.47
C TYR A 7 -3.41 -3.78 1.85
N PHE A 8 -3.37 -4.10 3.15
CA PHE A 8 -3.36 -5.48 3.62
C PHE A 8 -4.67 -6.18 3.29
N ALA A 9 -5.80 -5.51 3.54
CA ALA A 9 -7.12 -6.04 3.18
C ALA A 9 -7.29 -6.22 1.66
N PHE A 10 -6.75 -5.30 0.86
CA PHE A 10 -6.76 -5.38 -0.60
C PHE A 10 -6.09 -6.66 -1.11
N TYR A 11 -4.97 -7.09 -0.50
CA TYR A 11 -4.30 -8.33 -0.84
C TYR A 11 -4.79 -9.57 -0.08
N GLY A 12 -5.68 -9.39 0.90
CA GLY A 12 -6.08 -10.45 1.83
C GLY A 12 -4.91 -10.96 2.69
N LEU A 13 -3.95 -10.08 3.01
CA LEU A 13 -2.79 -10.39 3.84
C LEU A 13 -3.02 -9.91 5.28
N PRO A 14 -2.43 -10.58 6.29
CA PRO A 14 -2.50 -10.11 7.66
C PRO A 14 -1.73 -8.79 7.81
N GLU A 15 -2.28 -7.89 8.61
CA GLU A 15 -1.64 -6.62 8.93
C GLU A 15 -0.43 -6.86 9.86
N GLY A 16 0.73 -6.29 9.50
CA GLY A 16 1.93 -6.42 10.32
C GLY A 16 3.17 -5.75 9.74
N PHE A 17 4.11 -5.38 10.62
CA PHE A 17 5.41 -4.83 10.22
C PHE A 17 6.28 -5.86 9.52
N LEU A 18 6.16 -7.13 9.93
CA LEU A 18 6.77 -8.28 9.28
C LEU A 18 5.74 -8.89 8.34
N LEU A 19 5.94 -8.69 7.05
CA LEU A 19 5.08 -9.18 5.99
C LEU A 19 5.82 -10.24 5.18
N ASP A 20 5.11 -11.27 4.73
CA ASP A 20 5.63 -12.20 3.73
C ASP A 20 5.68 -11.50 2.35
N GLU A 21 6.88 -11.03 1.99
CA GLU A 21 7.13 -10.34 0.73
C GLU A 21 6.93 -11.25 -0.50
N ALA A 22 7.13 -12.56 -0.36
CA ALA A 22 6.87 -13.50 -1.44
C ALA A 22 5.37 -13.61 -1.71
N ALA A 23 4.56 -13.74 -0.65
CA ALA A 23 3.10 -13.72 -0.76
C ALA A 23 2.58 -12.40 -1.36
N LEU A 24 3.11 -11.25 -0.91
CA LEU A 24 2.79 -9.94 -1.47
C LEU A 24 3.09 -9.88 -2.97
N LYS A 25 4.29 -10.29 -3.38
CA LYS A 25 4.73 -10.29 -4.77
C LYS A 25 3.85 -11.20 -5.64
N THR A 26 3.49 -12.38 -5.15
CA THR A 26 2.57 -13.28 -5.85
C THR A 26 1.20 -12.63 -6.06
N LYS A 27 0.64 -12.00 -5.02
CA LYS A 27 -0.66 -11.31 -5.12
C LYS A 27 -0.62 -10.12 -6.06
N TYR A 28 0.45 -9.32 -6.02
CA TYR A 28 0.66 -8.22 -6.94
C TYR A 28 0.63 -8.68 -8.40
N TYR A 29 1.39 -9.71 -8.77
CA TYR A 29 1.40 -10.20 -10.15
C TYR A 29 0.08 -10.84 -10.58
N GLN A 30 -0.64 -11.50 -9.67
CA GLN A 30 -1.98 -12.02 -9.96
C GLN A 30 -2.93 -10.87 -10.34
N LEU A 31 -3.02 -9.86 -9.48
CA LEU A 31 -3.88 -8.70 -9.69
C LEU A 31 -3.45 -7.83 -10.87
N SER A 32 -2.14 -7.67 -11.13
CA SER A 32 -1.66 -6.93 -12.31
C SER A 32 -2.10 -7.57 -13.63
N ARG A 33 -2.22 -8.91 -13.65
CA ARG A 33 -2.71 -9.63 -14.83
C ARG A 33 -4.23 -9.52 -14.96
N GLU A 34 -4.95 -9.62 -13.85
CA GLU A 34 -6.41 -9.51 -13.84
C GLU A 34 -6.91 -8.10 -14.18
N LEU A 35 -6.18 -7.07 -13.75
CA LEU A 35 -6.58 -5.67 -13.88
C LEU A 35 -5.89 -4.95 -15.04
N HIS A 36 -5.17 -5.66 -15.91
CA HIS A 36 -4.39 -5.03 -16.96
C HIS A 36 -5.32 -4.28 -17.94
N PRO A 37 -5.08 -2.99 -18.23
CA PRO A 37 -5.93 -2.19 -19.12
C PRO A 37 -6.16 -2.82 -20.50
N ASP A 38 -5.16 -3.54 -21.03
CA ASP A 38 -5.27 -4.24 -22.32
C ASP A 38 -6.38 -5.29 -22.35
N PHE A 39 -6.70 -5.94 -21.22
CA PHE A 39 -7.81 -6.90 -21.16
C PHE A 39 -9.19 -6.22 -21.11
N HIS A 40 -9.22 -4.94 -20.74
CA HIS A 40 -10.44 -4.14 -20.61
C HIS A 40 -10.62 -3.12 -21.75
N ALA A 41 -9.75 -3.12 -22.76
CA ALA A 41 -9.76 -2.14 -23.85
C ALA A 41 -11.06 -2.15 -24.69
N GLN A 42 -11.79 -3.28 -24.70
CA GLN A 42 -13.08 -3.42 -25.40
C GLN A 42 -14.29 -3.20 -24.48
N ASP A 43 -14.07 -2.99 -23.18
CA ASP A 43 -15.16 -2.79 -22.23
C ASP A 43 -15.74 -1.37 -22.30
N THR A 44 -16.84 -1.16 -21.58
CA THR A 44 -17.43 0.18 -21.42
C THR A 44 -16.43 1.17 -20.81
N PRO A 45 -16.57 2.49 -21.10
CA PRO A 45 -15.71 3.51 -20.49
C PRO A 45 -15.68 3.47 -18.95
N ALA A 46 -16.79 3.09 -18.31
CA ALA A 46 -16.88 2.94 -16.86
C ALA A 46 -16.01 1.78 -16.35
N ALA A 47 -16.04 0.63 -17.05
CA ALA A 47 -15.23 -0.53 -16.70
C ALA A 47 -13.73 -0.26 -16.94
N GLN A 48 -13.37 0.45 -18.01
CA GLN A 48 -11.99 0.86 -18.26
C GLN A 48 -11.46 1.79 -17.15
N ALA A 49 -12.28 2.76 -16.72
CA ALA A 49 -11.92 3.67 -15.63
C ALA A 49 -11.73 2.91 -14.30
N GLU A 50 -12.57 1.92 -14.03
CA GLU A 50 -12.45 1.09 -12.81
C GLU A 50 -11.21 0.18 -12.87
N ALA A 51 -10.93 -0.46 -14.00
CA ALA A 51 -9.72 -1.26 -14.19
C ALA A 51 -8.46 -0.41 -13.98
N LEU A 52 -8.42 0.80 -14.54
CA LEU A 52 -7.33 1.75 -14.32
C LEU A 52 -7.19 2.11 -12.83
N ARG A 53 -8.29 2.45 -12.15
CA ARG A 53 -8.30 2.80 -10.73
C ARG A 53 -7.75 1.65 -9.87
N LEU A 54 -8.17 0.42 -10.15
CA LEU A 54 -7.72 -0.77 -9.42
C LEU A 54 -6.26 -1.11 -9.73
N SER A 55 -5.80 -0.92 -10.97
CA SER A 55 -4.40 -1.11 -11.36
C SER A 55 -3.47 -0.11 -10.65
N THR A 56 -3.89 1.15 -10.54
CA THR A 56 -3.19 2.16 -9.74
C THR A 56 -3.15 1.77 -8.27
N LEU A 57 -4.29 1.35 -7.69
CA LEU A 57 -4.35 0.88 -6.31
C LEU A 57 -3.41 -0.30 -6.05
N ASN A 58 -3.38 -1.29 -6.94
CA ASN A 58 -2.47 -2.44 -6.85
C ASN A 58 -1.00 -2.00 -6.82
N THR A 59 -0.63 -1.07 -7.71
CA THR A 59 0.74 -0.56 -7.81
C THR A 59 1.15 0.21 -6.56
N ASP A 60 0.29 1.10 -6.06
CA ASP A 60 0.55 1.88 -4.86
C ASP A 60 0.61 0.98 -3.61
N ALA A 61 -0.34 0.06 -3.46
CA ALA A 61 -0.34 -0.90 -2.37
C ALA A 61 0.92 -1.77 -2.35
N TYR A 62 1.36 -2.26 -3.52
CA TYR A 62 2.60 -3.03 -3.62
C TYR A 62 3.81 -2.19 -3.23
N ARG A 63 3.95 -0.97 -3.78
CA ARG A 63 5.08 -0.08 -3.50
C ARG A 63 5.17 0.24 -2.01
N THR A 64 4.04 0.52 -1.37
CA THR A 64 3.99 0.82 0.07
C THR A 64 4.33 -0.40 0.92
N LEU A 65 3.75 -1.57 0.63
CA LEU A 65 3.95 -2.76 1.47
C LEU A 65 5.29 -3.48 1.23
N ALA A 66 5.91 -3.31 0.06
CA ALA A 66 7.18 -3.94 -0.28
C ALA A 66 8.40 -3.23 0.36
N SER A 67 8.29 -1.94 0.69
CA SER A 67 9.33 -1.23 1.43
C SER A 67 9.05 -1.31 2.94
N ALA A 68 10.03 -1.77 3.72
CA ALA A 68 9.90 -1.87 5.17
C ALA A 68 9.59 -0.50 5.82
N ASP A 69 10.28 0.56 5.40
CA ASP A 69 10.09 1.91 5.92
C ASP A 69 8.72 2.47 5.53
N ALA A 70 8.31 2.30 4.27
CA ALA A 70 7.01 2.77 3.82
C ALA A 70 5.86 1.98 4.46
N ARG A 71 6.03 0.66 4.66
CA ARG A 71 5.08 -0.21 5.35
C ARG A 71 4.94 0.22 6.82
N MET A 72 6.06 0.52 7.48
CA MET A 72 6.07 1.02 8.85
C MET A 72 5.33 2.36 8.94
N ALA A 73 5.68 3.32 8.08
CA ALA A 73 5.01 4.62 8.06
C ALA A 73 3.51 4.51 7.76
N TYR A 74 3.13 3.63 6.83
CA TYR A 74 1.74 3.35 6.50
C TYR A 74 0.97 2.78 7.68
N LEU A 75 1.50 1.77 8.37
CA LEU A 75 0.88 1.20 9.58
C LEU A 75 0.72 2.25 10.66
N LEU A 76 1.78 3.01 10.97
CA LEU A 76 1.72 4.06 11.98
C LEU A 76 0.68 5.13 11.61
N GLY A 77 0.60 5.53 10.34
CA GLY A 77 -0.39 6.48 9.84
C GLY A 77 -1.83 5.96 9.98
N GLN A 78 -2.07 4.67 9.70
CA GLN A 78 -3.39 4.05 9.85
C GLN A 78 -3.88 4.01 11.31
N HIS A 79 -2.95 3.92 12.26
CA HIS A 79 -3.25 3.94 13.69
C HIS A 79 -3.17 5.35 14.31
N GLY A 80 -2.96 6.39 13.50
CA GLY A 80 -2.83 7.78 13.98
C GLY A 80 -1.58 8.03 14.84
N LEU A 81 -0.56 7.18 14.71
CA LEU A 81 0.70 7.22 15.46
C LEU A 81 1.83 7.93 14.68
N LEU A 82 1.57 8.34 13.45
CA LEU A 82 2.51 9.10 12.63
C LEU A 82 2.10 10.57 12.65
N GLU A 83 2.83 11.39 13.40
CA GLU A 83 2.68 12.85 13.36
C GLU A 83 3.55 13.42 12.23
N GLU A 84 2.93 14.09 11.25
CA GLU A 84 3.67 14.87 10.27
C GLU A 84 4.22 16.13 10.94
N GLY A 85 5.50 16.08 11.35
CA GLY A 85 6.26 17.29 11.67
C GLY A 85 6.42 17.68 13.14
N SER A 86 6.36 16.75 14.10
CA SER A 86 6.82 17.04 15.45
C SER A 86 8.35 17.06 15.51
N ALA A 87 8.88 18.21 15.12
CA ALA A 87 10.25 18.69 15.33
C ALA A 87 10.59 18.92 16.83
N GLN A 88 10.14 18.04 17.71
CA GLN A 88 10.74 17.80 19.01
C GLN A 88 11.37 16.40 19.00
N ASN A 89 12.25 16.18 18.02
CA ASN A 89 13.22 15.09 18.07
C ASN A 89 14.29 15.45 19.12
N GLN A 90 13.87 15.58 20.39
CA GLN A 90 14.78 15.56 21.54
C GLN A 90 15.26 14.13 21.67
N LEU A 91 16.10 13.71 20.71
CA LEU A 91 16.80 12.45 20.80
C LEU A 91 17.65 12.51 22.07
N PRO A 92 17.59 11.49 22.93
CA PRO A 92 18.44 11.44 24.11
C PRO A 92 19.89 11.62 23.69
N SER A 93 20.69 12.34 24.48
CA SER A 93 22.09 12.61 24.14
C SER A 93 22.89 11.33 23.87
N ASP A 94 22.54 10.23 24.55
CA ASP A 94 23.13 8.90 24.36
C ASP A 94 22.83 8.28 22.98
N PHE A 95 21.82 8.77 22.24
CA PHE A 95 21.54 8.35 20.86
C PHE A 95 22.38 9.11 19.84
N LEU A 96 22.94 10.27 20.22
CA LEU A 96 23.69 11.17 19.32
C LEU A 96 25.22 11.02 19.45
N MET A 97 25.71 10.40 20.53
CA MET A 97 27.13 10.12 20.76
C MET A 97 27.52 8.72 20.28
#